data_AF-A0A1K0IEC4-F1
#
_entry.id   AF-A0A1K0IEC4-F1
#
_cell.length_a   1.000
_cell.length_b   1.000
_cell.length_c   1.000
_cell.angle_alpha   90.00
_cell.angle_beta   90.00
_cell.angle_gamma   90.00
#
_symmetry.space_group_name_H-M   'P 1'
#
loop_
_entity.id
_entity.type
_entity.pdbx_description
1 polymer ?
#
loop_
_entity_poly.entity_id
_entity_poly.type
_entity_poly.pdbx_seq_one_letter_code
_entity_poly.pdbx_strand_id
1 'polypeptide(L)'
;MAVDAYLRANLAAPLRVPELAGHFGWSVRRFQSLFAEAFGDTPHRYQTRLRLDRALQCLSNSGLPLAEIALMVGYPDQTTFTRGFTRRFGLPPGAWRAAARG
;
A
#
# COMPACT_ATOMS: atom_id res chain seq x y z
N MET A 1 -15.40 -5.88 1.56
CA MET A 1 -15.04 -7.13 0.84
C MET A 1 -13.90 -7.81 1.57
N ALA A 2 -13.91 -9.14 1.71
CA ALA A 2 -12.88 -9.89 2.47
C ALA A 2 -11.44 -9.69 1.94
N VAL A 3 -11.29 -9.54 0.62
CA VAL A 3 -9.98 -9.32 -0.02
C VAL A 3 -9.35 -7.97 0.38
N ASP A 4 -10.13 -6.89 0.46
CA ASP A 4 -9.63 -5.57 0.89
C ASP A 4 -9.15 -5.61 2.34
N ALA A 5 -9.94 -6.20 3.24
CA ALA A 5 -9.57 -6.37 4.64
C ALA A 5 -8.26 -7.18 4.78
N TYR A 6 -8.11 -8.27 4.02
CA TYR A 6 -6.89 -9.06 3.98
C TYR A 6 -5.68 -8.23 3.55
N LEU A 7 -5.80 -7.45 2.46
CA LEU A 7 -4.70 -6.62 1.96
C LEU A 7 -4.29 -5.52 2.94
N ARG A 8 -5.26 -4.93 3.66
CA ARG A 8 -5.00 -3.91 4.71
C ARG A 8 -4.33 -4.49 5.95
N ALA A 9 -4.68 -5.71 6.33
CA ALA A 9 -4.02 -6.41 7.43
C ALA A 9 -2.58 -6.83 7.08
N ASN A 10 -2.30 -7.06 5.79
CA ASN A 10 -1.04 -7.60 5.29
C ASN A 10 -0.27 -6.61 4.41
N LEU A 11 -0.24 -5.33 4.79
CA LEU A 11 0.42 -4.29 3.99
C LEU A 11 1.92 -4.55 3.84
N ALA A 12 2.62 -4.90 4.92
CA ALA A 12 4.06 -5.10 4.90
C ALA A 12 4.49 -6.39 4.15
N ALA A 13 3.60 -7.39 4.13
CA ALA A 13 3.89 -8.68 3.52
C ALA A 13 3.95 -8.58 1.98
N PRO A 14 4.88 -9.31 1.32
CA PRO A 14 4.84 -9.47 -0.12
C PRO A 14 3.50 -10.08 -0.57
N LEU A 15 2.83 -9.44 -1.52
CA LEU A 15 1.61 -9.98 -2.10
C LEU A 15 1.94 -11.06 -3.13
N ARG A 16 1.51 -12.29 -2.88
CA ARG A 16 1.56 -13.37 -3.87
C ARG A 16 0.15 -13.66 -4.36
N VAL A 17 -0.15 -13.20 -5.56
CA VAL A 17 -1.47 -13.34 -6.19
C VAL A 17 -1.95 -14.81 -6.23
N PRO A 18 -1.10 -15.82 -6.53
CA PRO A 18 -1.52 -17.22 -6.47
C PRO A 18 -1.97 -17.70 -5.09
N GLU A 19 -1.25 -17.33 -4.05
CA GLU A 19 -1.59 -17.68 -2.66
C GLU A 19 -2.90 -17.02 -2.25
N LEU A 20 -3.07 -15.74 -2.60
CA LEU A 20 -4.29 -15.00 -2.29
C LEU A 20 -5.51 -15.56 -3.03
N ALA A 21 -5.34 -15.92 -4.31
CA ALA A 21 -6.40 -16.57 -5.09
C ALA A 21 -6.80 -17.92 -4.48
N GLY A 22 -5.80 -18.73 -4.09
CA GLY A 22 -6.02 -20.01 -3.40
C GLY A 22 -6.73 -19.85 -2.06
N HIS A 23 -6.39 -18.82 -1.28
CA HIS A 23 -7.05 -18.50 -0.01
C HIS A 23 -8.57 -18.26 -0.15
N PHE A 24 -9.00 -17.73 -1.29
CA PHE A 24 -10.42 -17.50 -1.61
C PHE A 24 -11.04 -18.58 -2.50
N GLY A 25 -10.33 -19.70 -2.76
CA GLY A 25 -10.84 -20.81 -3.58
C GLY A 25 -11.01 -20.46 -5.07
N TRP A 26 -10.23 -19.50 -5.58
CA TRP A 26 -10.30 -19.08 -6.98
C TRP A 26 -9.02 -19.42 -7.74
N SER A 27 -9.16 -19.67 -9.05
CA SER A 27 -8.00 -19.64 -9.95
C SER A 27 -7.44 -18.22 -10.05
N VAL A 28 -6.15 -18.09 -10.32
CA VAL A 28 -5.45 -16.79 -10.46
C VAL A 28 -6.15 -15.90 -11.49
N ARG A 29 -6.51 -16.47 -12.65
CA ARG A 29 -7.20 -15.74 -13.71
C ARG A 29 -8.56 -15.19 -13.23
N ARG A 30 -9.38 -16.04 -12.61
CA ARG A 30 -10.69 -15.63 -12.08
C ARG A 30 -10.53 -14.55 -11.01
N PHE A 31 -9.57 -14.73 -10.10
CA PHE A 31 -9.28 -13.74 -9.06
C PHE A 31 -8.90 -12.39 -9.66
N GLN A 32 -7.98 -12.34 -10.62
CA GLN A 32 -7.57 -11.09 -11.27
C GLN A 32 -8.73 -10.39 -11.99
N SER A 33 -9.58 -11.13 -12.71
CA SER A 33 -10.76 -10.58 -13.36
C SER A 33 -11.74 -9.99 -12.36
N LEU A 34 -12.12 -10.75 -11.33
CA LEU A 34 -13.04 -10.28 -10.28
C LEU A 34 -12.46 -9.10 -9.49
N PHE A 35 -11.15 -9.10 -9.27
CA PHE A 35 -10.48 -8.01 -8.57
C PHE A 35 -10.50 -6.73 -9.41
N ALA A 36 -10.18 -6.82 -10.69
CA ALA A 36 -10.21 -5.67 -11.60
C ALA A 36 -11.65 -5.12 -11.75
N GLU A 37 -12.66 -5.99 -11.80
CA GLU A 37 -14.07 -5.59 -11.82
C GLU A 37 -14.49 -4.87 -10.53
N ALA A 38 -14.06 -5.38 -9.37
CA ALA A 38 -14.45 -4.81 -8.07
C ALA A 38 -13.66 -3.54 -7.68
N PHE A 39 -12.38 -3.44 -8.06
CA PHE A 39 -11.46 -2.40 -7.57
C PHE A 39 -10.88 -1.50 -8.68
N GLY A 40 -11.13 -1.83 -9.95
CA GLY A 40 -10.65 -1.07 -11.12
C GLY A 40 -9.14 -1.17 -11.36
N ASP A 41 -8.42 -2.06 -10.67
CA ASP A 41 -6.96 -2.15 -10.72
C ASP A 41 -6.46 -3.57 -10.46
N THR A 42 -5.17 -3.82 -10.64
CA THR A 42 -4.55 -5.10 -10.27
C THR A 42 -4.31 -5.19 -8.76
N PRO A 43 -4.28 -6.41 -8.18
CA PRO A 43 -4.02 -6.58 -6.74
C PRO A 43 -2.74 -5.89 -6.24
N HIS A 44 -1.65 -5.94 -7.02
CA HIS A 44 -0.38 -5.29 -6.68
C HIS A 44 -0.45 -3.76 -6.67
N ARG A 45 -1.10 -3.17 -7.67
CA ARG A 45 -1.28 -1.72 -7.73
C ARG A 45 -2.21 -1.24 -6.63
N TYR A 46 -3.27 -2.00 -6.35
CA TYR A 46 -4.15 -1.74 -5.23
C TYR A 46 -3.42 -1.79 -3.89
N GLN A 47 -2.64 -2.84 -3.61
CA GLN A 47 -1.84 -2.94 -2.39
C GLN A 47 -0.85 -1.77 -2.28
N THR A 48 -0.20 -1.39 -3.39
CA THR A 48 0.69 -0.22 -3.42
C THR A 48 -0.03 1.06 -3.01
N ARG A 49 -1.27 1.28 -3.48
CA ARG A 49 -2.09 2.42 -3.06
C ARG A 49 -2.40 2.35 -1.56
N LEU A 50 -2.85 1.19 -1.07
CA LEU A 50 -3.14 1.02 0.36
C LEU A 50 -1.92 1.29 1.26
N ARG A 51 -0.72 0.85 0.85
CA ARG A 51 0.54 1.12 1.58
C ARG A 51 0.79 2.62 1.69
N LEU A 52 0.62 3.35 0.58
CA LEU A 52 0.82 4.79 0.54
C LEU A 52 -0.25 5.57 1.32
N ASP A 53 -1.51 5.13 1.27
CA ASP A 53 -2.60 5.69 2.07
C ASP A 53 -2.35 5.48 3.58
N ARG A 54 -1.84 4.30 3.97
CA ARG A 54 -1.44 4.03 5.36
C ARG A 54 -0.24 4.88 5.79
N ALA A 55 0.73 5.09 4.91
CA ALA A 55 1.88 5.94 5.18
C ALA A 55 1.44 7.39 5.40
N LEU A 56 0.50 7.90 4.60
CA LEU A 56 -0.09 9.23 4.79
C LEU A 56 -0.67 9.39 6.20
N GLN A 57 -1.44 8.40 6.69
CA GLN A 57 -1.96 8.40 8.05
C GLN A 57 -0.84 8.42 9.11
N CYS A 58 0.25 7.66 8.92
CA CYS A 58 1.40 7.70 9.82
C CYS A 58 2.09 9.08 9.82
N LEU A 59 2.22 9.72 8.66
CA LEU A 59 2.84 11.04 8.54
C LEU A 59 2.06 12.12 9.29
N SER A 60 0.73 12.06 9.25
CA SER A 60 -0.16 13.00 9.94
C SER A 60 -0.24 12.75 11.45
N ASN A 61 -0.22 11.49 11.88
CA ASN A 61 -0.56 11.11 13.25
C ASN A 61 0.65 10.75 14.13
N SER A 62 1.88 10.81 13.61
CA SER A 62 3.06 10.36 14.36
C SER A 62 4.34 11.18 14.08
N GLY A 63 5.30 11.04 15.00
CA GLY A 63 6.66 11.55 14.86
C GLY A 63 7.66 10.58 14.22
N LEU A 64 7.20 9.41 13.75
CA LEU A 64 8.09 8.32 13.34
C LEU A 64 9.07 8.73 12.22
N PRO A 65 10.31 8.25 12.23
CA PRO A 65 11.24 8.42 11.11
C PRO A 65 10.63 7.92 9.79
N LEU A 66 10.97 8.58 8.67
CA LEU A 66 10.46 8.19 7.34
C LEU A 66 10.90 6.77 6.94
N ALA A 67 12.11 6.37 7.32
CA ALA A 67 12.60 5.01 7.13
C ALA A 67 11.74 3.96 7.87
N GLU A 68 11.32 4.27 9.10
CA GLU A 68 10.47 3.36 9.88
C GLU A 68 9.07 3.24 9.27
N ILE A 69 8.48 4.36 8.82
CA ILE A 69 7.20 4.35 8.10
C ILE A 69 7.31 3.52 6.81
N ALA A 70 8.41 3.66 6.07
CA ALA A 70 8.64 2.89 4.85
C ALA A 70 8.60 1.38 5.12
N LEU A 71 9.35 0.90 6.13
CA LEU A 71 9.36 -0.51 6.52
C LEU A 71 7.99 -0.98 7.01
N MET A 72 7.32 -0.18 7.85
CA MET A 72 6.00 -0.48 8.40
C MET A 72 4.94 -0.69 7.31
N VAL A 73 5.01 0.08 6.23
CA VAL A 73 4.08 -0.04 5.10
C VAL A 73 4.61 -0.95 3.98
N GLY A 74 5.69 -1.71 4.20
CA GLY A 74 6.16 -2.74 3.27
C GLY A 74 7.04 -2.27 2.12
N TYR A 75 7.63 -1.09 2.23
CA TYR A 75 8.71 -0.67 1.33
C TYR A 75 10.05 -1.18 1.88
N PRO A 76 10.98 -1.61 1.00
CA PRO A 76 12.28 -2.13 1.43
C PRO A 76 13.18 -1.04 2.03
N ASP A 77 12.98 0.21 1.64
CA ASP A 77 13.80 1.34 2.05
C ASP A 77 13.05 2.68 1.87
N GLN A 78 13.59 3.73 2.50
CA GLN A 78 13.03 5.09 2.46
C GLN A 78 13.05 5.71 1.05
N THR A 79 14.04 5.38 0.22
CA THR A 79 14.21 5.94 -1.13
C THR A 79 13.07 5.47 -2.04
N THR A 80 12.81 4.15 -2.04
CA THR A 80 11.74 3.53 -2.82
C THR A 80 10.38 4.02 -2.35
N PHE A 81 10.18 4.13 -1.03
CA PHE A 81 8.99 4.73 -0.44
C PHE A 81 8.78 6.18 -0.91
N THR A 82 9.82 7.01 -0.80
CA THR A 82 9.75 8.43 -1.17
C THR A 82 9.38 8.60 -2.64
N ARG A 83 9.99 7.83 -3.55
CA ARG A 83 9.64 7.84 -4.98
C ARG A 83 8.17 7.47 -5.21
N GLY A 84 7.70 6.39 -4.57
CA GLY A 84 6.31 5.96 -4.68
C GLY A 84 5.31 6.97 -4.13
N PHE A 85 5.63 7.56 -2.97
CA PHE A 85 4.81 8.56 -2.30
C PHE A 85 4.71 9.84 -3.14
N THR A 86 5.84 10.40 -3.59
CA THR A 86 5.86 11.60 -4.44
C THR A 86 5.10 11.37 -5.74
N ARG A 87 5.25 10.19 -6.37
CA ARG A 87 4.51 9.86 -7.60
C ARG A 87 2.99 9.87 -7.38
N ARG A 88 2.51 9.50 -6.19
CA ARG A 88 1.09 9.40 -5.86
C ARG A 88 0.47 10.69 -5.35
N PHE A 89 1.22 11.47 -4.57
CA PHE A 89 0.72 12.64 -3.84
C PHE A 89 1.33 13.98 -4.29
N GLY A 90 2.29 13.95 -5.22
CA GLY A 90 2.92 15.15 -5.80
C GLY A 90 4.03 15.77 -4.95
N LEU A 91 4.13 15.42 -3.67
CA LEU A 91 5.13 15.96 -2.73
C LEU A 91 5.87 14.84 -2.00
N PRO A 92 7.17 15.02 -1.68
CA PRO A 92 7.89 14.09 -0.82
C PRO A 92 7.26 13.98 0.58
N PRO A 93 7.35 12.81 1.25
CA PRO A 93 6.70 12.57 2.53
C PRO A 93 7.21 13.49 3.65
N GLY A 94 8.49 13.91 3.60
CA GLY A 94 9.04 14.89 4.54
C GLY A 94 8.44 16.29 4.37
N ALA A 95 8.28 16.74 3.12
CA ALA A 95 7.63 18.02 2.82
C ALA A 95 6.14 17.99 3.19
N TRP A 96 5.46 16.87 2.90
CA TRP A 96 4.08 16.65 3.32
C TRP A 96 3.90 16.77 4.84
N ARG A 97 4.79 16.14 5.61
CA ARG A 97 4.76 16.21 7.08
C ARG A 97 5.00 17.63 7.59
N ALA A 98 5.94 18.37 6.99
CA ALA A 98 6.20 19.75 7.39
C ALA A 98 4.96 20.63 7.15
N ALA A 99 4.31 20.48 5.99
CA ALA A 99 3.09 21.21 5.65
C ALA A 99 1.89 20.86 6.54
N ALA A 100 1.84 19.66 7.13
CA ALA A 100 0.77 19.26 8.05
C ALA A 100 0.98 19.75 9.50
N ARG A 101 2.17 20.26 9.83
CA ARG A 101 2.53 20.77 11.17
C ARG A 101 2.59 22.30 11.27
N GLY A 102 2.60 22.98 10.13
CA GLY A 102 2.45 24.43 10.03
C GLY A 102 1.00 24.79 9.77
#